data_AF-A0A7U9XBQ5-F1
#
_entry.id   AF-A0A7U9XBQ5-F1
#
_cell.length_a   1.000
_cell.length_b   1.000
_cell.length_c   1.000
_cell.angle_alpha   90.00
_cell.angle_beta   90.00
_cell.angle_gamma   90.00
#
_symmetry.space_group_name_H-M   'P 1'
#
loop_
_entity.id
_entity.type
_entity.pdbx_description
1 polymer ?
#
loop_
_entity_poly.entity_id
_entity_poly.type
_entity_poly.pdbx_seq_one_letter_code
_entity_poly.pdbx_strand_id
1 'polypeptide(L)'
;MKDCIFIFSTFILRMILRMIPHGKLHPKRIVFTSYLGKQFSCNPKYICKYIHKAAPEYELIWAFKNPNRYKYLEKNGITLVKYGSIKFILLCLSSKFIITNTRDLTYIPFSANQRIINTWHGGGAYKQVGSSKATQTIAEKYRQYIALKTPVTYLSSSKIFTDLTIHRSFHHNGMILNCGMPRNDLLFQKGNPRIKEKICQKYQIPQDNRLLLYAPTYRESRKPSDYSFDTARISDVLSKRFGGTWTVLFRMHYYIAEQFAGKSADYINVSEYPDMQELLYASDVLITDYSSSIWDYSFMGRPCFLYATDLTEYDLTQGFYTDIHTWPFALSQNNQELIENILNFDDHLYQQKLLDHHKDFGSYETGTASSQVLEYIKTQS
;
A
#
# COMPACT_ATOMS: atom_id res chain seq x y z
N MET A 1 -3.89 28.74 12.04
CA MET A 1 -5.36 28.70 12.25
C MET A 1 -5.96 27.32 11.95
N LYS A 2 -5.79 26.73 10.75
CA LYS A 2 -6.34 25.40 10.40
C LYS A 2 -5.94 24.27 11.38
N ASP A 3 -4.67 24.18 11.76
CA ASP A 3 -4.18 23.15 12.70
C ASP A 3 -4.77 23.31 14.11
N CYS A 4 -4.88 24.54 14.62
CA CYS A 4 -5.48 24.79 15.94
C CYS A 4 -6.96 24.37 15.97
N ILE A 5 -7.72 24.69 14.90
CA ILE A 5 -9.12 24.27 14.76
C ILE A 5 -9.22 22.74 14.72
N PHE A 6 -8.34 22.07 13.96
CA PHE A 6 -8.30 20.61 13.91
C PHE A 6 -8.04 19.99 15.29
N ILE A 7 -7.06 20.51 16.03
CA ILE A 7 -6.71 20.01 17.37
C ILE A 7 -7.86 20.22 18.35
N PHE A 8 -8.41 21.44 18.39
CA PHE A 8 -9.51 21.78 19.29
C PHE A 8 -10.76 20.96 18.99
N SER A 9 -11.17 20.88 17.72
CA SER A 9 -12.34 20.06 17.32
C SER A 9 -12.13 18.57 17.62
N THR A 10 -10.92 18.04 17.40
CA THR A 10 -10.58 16.65 17.76
C THR A 10 -10.68 16.43 19.27
N PHE A 11 -10.19 17.37 20.07
CA PHE A 11 -10.25 17.29 21.54
C PHE A 11 -11.71 17.29 22.03
N ILE A 12 -12.52 18.25 21.59
CA ILE A 12 -13.94 18.35 21.95
C ILE A 12 -14.71 17.10 21.51
N LEU A 13 -14.50 16.63 20.27
CA LEU A 13 -15.15 15.42 19.78
C LEU A 13 -14.78 14.21 20.64
N ARG A 14 -13.50 14.02 20.99
CA ARG A 14 -13.09 12.92 21.88
C ARG A 14 -13.75 13.00 23.25
N MET A 15 -13.93 14.20 23.80
CA MET A 15 -14.62 14.40 25.08
C MET A 15 -16.09 13.97 24.97
N ILE A 16 -16.79 14.38 23.91
CA ILE A 16 -18.18 13.98 23.65
C ILE A 16 -18.29 12.46 23.46
N LEU A 17 -17.42 11.87 22.64
CA LEU A 17 -17.47 10.43 22.35
C LEU A 17 -17.16 9.56 23.57
N ARG A 18 -16.37 10.05 24.54
CA ARG A 18 -16.13 9.35 25.81
C ARG A 18 -17.37 9.27 26.69
N MET A 19 -18.32 10.20 26.53
CA MET A 19 -19.57 10.20 27.30
C MET A 19 -20.62 9.26 26.70
N ILE A 20 -20.43 8.79 25.46
CA ILE A 20 -21.39 7.89 24.81
C ILE A 20 -21.24 6.49 25.44
N PRO A 21 -22.29 5.96 26.10
CA PRO A 21 -22.26 4.61 26.61
C PRO A 21 -22.30 3.64 25.42
N HIS A 22 -21.20 2.93 25.19
CA HIS A 22 -21.09 1.96 24.09
C HIS A 22 -21.24 0.49 24.55
N GLY A 23 -21.63 0.27 25.81
CA GLY A 23 -21.83 -1.06 26.38
C GLY A 23 -20.56 -1.93 26.39
N LYS A 24 -20.74 -3.26 26.53
CA LYS A 24 -19.66 -4.23 26.32
C LYS A 24 -19.28 -4.24 24.83
N LEU A 25 -17.98 -4.27 24.54
CA LEU A 25 -17.47 -4.41 23.18
C LEU A 25 -18.00 -5.69 22.54
N HIS A 26 -18.36 -5.63 21.27
CA HIS A 26 -18.67 -6.81 20.48
C HIS A 26 -17.37 -7.58 20.16
N PRO A 27 -17.13 -8.77 20.75
CA PRO A 27 -15.83 -9.42 20.74
C PRO A 27 -15.42 -9.90 19.35
N LYS A 28 -16.38 -10.25 18.49
CA LYS A 28 -16.14 -10.78 17.14
C LYS A 28 -16.43 -9.78 16.00
N ARG A 29 -16.47 -8.47 16.30
CA ARG A 29 -16.71 -7.44 15.27
C ARG A 29 -15.40 -6.77 14.87
N ILE A 30 -15.18 -6.67 13.56
CA ILE A 30 -14.02 -6.03 12.97
C ILE A 30 -14.46 -4.90 12.02
N VAL A 31 -13.99 -3.69 12.28
CA VAL A 31 -14.19 -2.54 11.37
C VAL A 31 -12.94 -2.32 10.55
N PHE A 32 -13.08 -2.35 9.23
CA PHE A 32 -12.02 -2.12 8.26
C PHE A 32 -12.13 -0.74 7.64
N THR A 33 -10.99 -0.09 7.46
CA THR A 33 -10.84 1.08 6.59
C THR A 33 -9.57 0.94 5.74
N SER A 34 -9.59 1.53 4.54
CA SER A 34 -8.39 1.65 3.72
C SER A 34 -8.35 3.04 3.09
N TYR A 35 -7.25 3.76 3.29
CA TYR A 35 -7.01 5.13 2.84
C TYR A 35 -8.19 6.07 3.13
N LEU A 36 -8.58 6.18 4.40
CA LEU A 36 -9.69 7.05 4.84
C LEU A 36 -11.05 6.64 4.21
N GLY A 37 -11.25 5.35 3.97
CA GLY A 37 -12.46 4.80 3.34
C GLY A 37 -12.57 5.07 1.83
N LYS A 38 -11.48 5.42 1.14
CA LYS A 38 -11.53 5.66 -0.31
C LYS A 38 -11.75 4.36 -1.10
N GLN A 39 -11.21 3.24 -0.62
CA GLN A 39 -11.09 2.03 -1.45
C GLN A 39 -11.15 0.72 -0.67
N PHE A 40 -11.47 -0.36 -1.40
CA PHE A 40 -11.35 -1.75 -0.95
C PHE A 40 -10.02 -2.31 -1.47
N SER A 41 -8.93 -2.03 -0.77
CA SER A 41 -7.56 -2.34 -1.26
C SER A 41 -6.53 -2.44 -0.13
N CYS A 42 -5.28 -2.76 -0.52
CA CYS A 42 -4.10 -2.83 0.35
C CYS A 42 -4.26 -3.91 1.45
N ASN A 43 -3.42 -3.89 2.48
CA ASN A 43 -3.38 -4.90 3.53
C ASN A 43 -4.77 -5.18 4.16
N PRO A 44 -5.61 -4.18 4.49
CA PRO A 44 -6.94 -4.44 5.06
C PRO A 44 -7.84 -5.33 4.17
N LYS A 45 -7.70 -5.23 2.83
CA LYS A 45 -8.50 -6.04 1.89
C LYS A 45 -8.14 -7.52 2.02
N TYR A 46 -6.85 -7.81 2.05
CA TYR A 46 -6.36 -9.19 2.08
C TYR A 46 -6.65 -9.84 3.44
N ILE A 47 -6.52 -9.09 4.54
CA ILE A 47 -6.98 -9.54 5.86
C ILE A 47 -8.47 -9.84 5.83
N CYS A 48 -9.32 -8.90 5.37
CA CYS A 48 -10.77 -9.09 5.33
C CYS A 48 -11.18 -10.32 4.50
N LYS A 49 -10.61 -10.48 3.30
CA LYS A 49 -10.86 -11.66 2.45
C LYS A 49 -10.44 -12.96 3.12
N TYR A 50 -9.30 -12.97 3.82
CA TYR A 50 -8.82 -14.15 4.52
C TYR A 50 -9.74 -14.51 5.69
N ILE A 51 -10.08 -13.55 6.56
CA ILE A 51 -10.98 -13.75 7.70
C ILE A 51 -12.36 -14.20 7.22
N HIS A 52 -12.90 -13.58 6.17
CA HIS A 52 -14.19 -13.97 5.60
C HIS A 52 -14.26 -15.46 5.23
N LYS A 53 -13.15 -16.02 4.73
CA LYS A 53 -13.06 -17.44 4.36
C LYS A 53 -12.74 -18.34 5.56
N ALA A 54 -11.83 -17.92 6.43
CA ALA A 54 -11.22 -18.77 7.44
C ALA A 54 -11.88 -18.69 8.83
N ALA A 55 -12.63 -17.62 9.10
CA ALA A 55 -13.29 -17.36 10.38
C ALA A 55 -14.63 -16.63 10.16
N PRO A 56 -15.64 -17.31 9.57
CA PRO A 56 -16.93 -16.71 9.22
C PRO A 56 -17.75 -16.26 10.43
N GLU A 57 -17.36 -16.63 11.65
CA GLU A 57 -17.97 -16.17 12.90
C GLU A 57 -17.69 -14.69 13.22
N TYR A 58 -16.77 -14.04 12.52
CA TYR A 58 -16.50 -12.61 12.68
C TYR A 58 -17.46 -11.76 11.84
N GLU A 59 -18.05 -10.76 12.48
CA GLU A 59 -18.80 -9.71 11.80
C GLU A 59 -17.83 -8.73 11.13
N LEU A 60 -17.86 -8.68 9.79
CA LEU A 60 -16.97 -7.83 9.00
C LEU A 60 -17.70 -6.57 8.54
N ILE A 61 -17.17 -5.41 8.94
CA ILE A 61 -17.72 -4.11 8.58
C ILE A 61 -16.68 -3.33 7.82
N TRP A 62 -17.01 -2.80 6.64
CA TRP A 62 -16.11 -1.95 5.87
C TRP A 62 -16.63 -0.52 5.75
N ALA A 63 -15.80 0.46 6.10
CA ALA A 63 -16.14 1.87 5.98
C ALA A 63 -15.66 2.49 4.67
N PHE A 64 -16.58 3.13 3.94
CA PHE A 64 -16.30 3.81 2.68
C PHE A 64 -16.78 5.26 2.68
N LYS A 65 -16.08 6.17 2.00
CA LYS A 65 -16.61 7.51 1.70
C LYS A 65 -17.85 7.43 0.82
N ASN A 66 -17.83 6.52 -0.16
CA ASN A 66 -18.92 6.26 -1.10
C ASN A 66 -19.33 4.77 -1.09
N PRO A 67 -20.08 4.30 -0.06
CA PRO A 67 -20.44 2.89 0.09
C PRO A 67 -21.18 2.29 -1.12
N ASN A 68 -21.98 3.10 -1.83
CA ASN A 68 -22.75 2.65 -2.99
C ASN A 68 -21.89 2.02 -4.10
N ARG A 69 -20.63 2.48 -4.29
CA ARG A 69 -19.70 1.92 -5.28
C ARG A 69 -19.26 0.48 -4.95
N TYR A 70 -19.47 0.04 -3.71
CA TYR A 70 -18.97 -1.23 -3.18
C TYR A 70 -20.08 -2.17 -2.73
N LYS A 71 -21.36 -1.89 -3.06
CA LYS A 71 -22.52 -2.74 -2.69
C LYS A 71 -22.37 -4.22 -3.04
N TYR A 72 -21.59 -4.54 -4.07
CA TYR A 72 -21.31 -5.94 -4.43
C TYR A 72 -20.64 -6.74 -3.29
N LEU A 73 -19.98 -6.07 -2.33
CA LEU A 73 -19.38 -6.71 -1.15
C LEU A 73 -20.43 -7.20 -0.14
N GLU A 74 -21.63 -6.63 -0.11
CA GLU A 74 -22.71 -7.09 0.79
C GLU A 74 -23.15 -8.51 0.45
N LYS A 75 -23.05 -8.90 -0.83
CA LYS A 75 -23.28 -10.30 -1.28
C LYS A 75 -22.28 -11.29 -0.69
N ASN A 76 -21.13 -10.80 -0.21
CA ASN A 76 -20.11 -11.58 0.49
C ASN A 76 -20.21 -11.40 2.02
N GLY A 77 -21.37 -11.00 2.56
CA GLY A 77 -21.57 -10.86 4.00
C GLY A 77 -20.79 -9.71 4.66
N ILE A 78 -20.25 -8.75 3.88
CA ILE A 78 -19.54 -7.59 4.42
C ILE A 78 -20.52 -6.44 4.59
N THR A 79 -20.70 -5.97 5.82
CA THR A 79 -21.56 -4.82 6.12
C THR A 79 -20.87 -3.52 5.72
N LEU A 80 -21.56 -2.65 4.97
CA LEU A 80 -21.02 -1.37 4.53
C LEU A 80 -21.47 -0.22 5.42
N VAL A 81 -20.55 0.71 5.71
CA VAL A 81 -20.88 1.94 6.45
C VAL A 81 -20.22 3.16 5.82
N LYS A 82 -20.89 4.33 5.90
CA LYS A 82 -20.31 5.60 5.46
C LYS A 82 -19.21 6.03 6.43
N TYR A 83 -17.97 6.12 5.94
CA TYR A 83 -16.82 6.59 6.71
C TYR A 83 -17.09 7.99 7.28
N GLY A 84 -16.78 8.18 8.56
CA GLY A 84 -17.00 9.45 9.28
C GLY A 84 -18.45 9.72 9.69
N SER A 85 -19.42 8.86 9.32
CA SER A 85 -20.80 8.99 9.83
C SER A 85 -20.90 8.66 11.32
N ILE A 86 -21.98 9.11 11.98
CA ILE A 86 -22.27 8.74 13.36
C ILE A 86 -22.34 7.20 13.51
N LYS A 87 -22.99 6.50 12.57
CA LYS A 87 -23.04 5.03 12.56
C LYS A 87 -21.64 4.42 12.52
N PHE A 88 -20.74 4.94 11.69
CA PHE A 88 -19.35 4.48 11.66
C PHE A 88 -18.64 4.69 13.00
N ILE A 89 -18.81 5.86 13.62
CA ILE A 89 -18.20 6.17 14.91
C ILE A 89 -18.73 5.23 16.01
N LEU A 90 -20.03 4.99 16.07
CA LEU A 90 -20.66 4.07 17.04
C LEU A 90 -20.19 2.63 16.84
N LEU A 91 -20.04 2.19 15.58
CA LEU A 91 -19.46 0.88 15.27
C LEU A 91 -18.01 0.80 15.74
N CYS A 92 -17.19 1.83 15.47
CA CYS A 92 -15.82 1.89 15.97
C CYS A 92 -15.73 1.86 17.52
N LEU A 93 -16.62 2.56 18.22
CA LEU A 93 -16.65 2.57 19.70
C LEU A 93 -17.07 1.23 20.31
N SER A 94 -17.94 0.48 19.63
CA SER A 94 -18.49 -0.79 20.11
C SER A 94 -17.76 -2.04 19.59
N SER A 95 -16.81 -1.91 18.66
CA SER A 95 -16.08 -3.05 18.08
C SER A 95 -14.82 -3.38 18.87
N LYS A 96 -14.52 -4.66 19.04
CA LYS A 96 -13.25 -5.11 19.63
C LYS A 96 -12.04 -4.77 18.73
N PHE A 97 -12.19 -4.93 17.41
CA PHE A 97 -11.09 -4.82 16.45
C PHE A 97 -11.34 -3.74 15.41
N ILE A 98 -10.29 -2.94 15.14
CA ILE A 98 -10.26 -1.94 14.08
C ILE A 98 -9.03 -2.19 13.22
N ILE A 99 -9.18 -2.34 11.90
CA ILE A 99 -8.08 -2.58 10.97
C ILE A 99 -8.02 -1.43 9.96
N THR A 100 -6.88 -0.74 9.93
CA THR A 100 -6.64 0.44 9.08
C THR A 100 -5.22 0.41 8.53
N ASN A 101 -4.98 1.12 7.42
CA ASN A 101 -3.63 1.35 6.88
C ASN A 101 -3.18 2.82 7.00
N THR A 102 -3.94 3.63 7.74
CA THR A 102 -3.72 5.06 7.95
C THR A 102 -3.83 5.42 9.44
N ARG A 103 -3.35 6.61 9.82
CA ARG A 103 -3.28 7.10 11.22
C ARG A 103 -4.33 8.16 11.54
N ASP A 104 -5.49 8.07 10.92
CA ASP A 104 -6.52 9.11 10.84
C ASP A 104 -7.66 8.97 11.85
N LEU A 105 -7.79 7.82 12.50
CA LEU A 105 -8.86 7.55 13.48
C LEU A 105 -8.56 8.12 14.88
N THR A 106 -7.64 9.07 15.00
CA THR A 106 -7.22 9.68 16.27
C THR A 106 -8.33 10.47 16.97
N TYR A 107 -9.39 10.84 16.25
CA TYR A 107 -10.56 11.50 16.85
C TYR A 107 -11.48 10.54 17.61
N ILE A 108 -11.31 9.23 17.46
CA ILE A 108 -12.09 8.24 18.21
C ILE A 108 -11.32 7.89 19.51
N PRO A 109 -11.92 8.04 20.69
CA PRO A 109 -11.28 7.73 21.96
C PRO A 109 -11.36 6.23 22.27
N PHE A 110 -10.59 5.42 21.51
CA PHE A 110 -10.55 3.98 21.72
C PHE A 110 -10.14 3.60 23.15
N SER A 111 -10.81 2.60 23.71
CA SER A 111 -10.51 2.07 25.04
C SER A 111 -9.33 1.09 25.01
N ALA A 112 -8.67 0.89 26.15
CA ALA A 112 -7.56 -0.07 26.29
C ALA A 112 -7.95 -1.53 25.99
N ASN A 113 -9.25 -1.84 26.00
CA ASN A 113 -9.78 -3.17 25.69
C ASN A 113 -9.99 -3.42 24.20
N GLN A 114 -9.89 -2.38 23.36
CA GLN A 114 -9.92 -2.51 21.90
C GLN A 114 -8.52 -2.80 21.35
N ARG A 115 -8.47 -3.26 20.10
CA ARG A 115 -7.24 -3.51 19.36
C ARG A 115 -7.30 -2.81 18.01
N ILE A 116 -6.40 -1.85 17.79
CA ILE A 116 -6.28 -1.18 16.49
C ILE A 116 -5.08 -1.77 15.78
N ILE A 117 -5.33 -2.50 14.71
CA ILE A 117 -4.29 -3.09 13.87
C ILE A 117 -4.02 -2.11 12.74
N ASN A 118 -2.90 -1.41 12.82
CA ASN A 118 -2.45 -0.50 11.78
C ASN A 118 -1.46 -1.22 10.86
N THR A 119 -1.90 -1.50 9.64
CA THR A 119 -1.11 -2.25 8.68
C THR A 119 -0.06 -1.41 7.97
N TRP A 120 -0.13 -0.09 8.09
CA TRP A 120 0.52 0.85 7.17
C TRP A 120 0.28 0.44 5.69
N HIS A 121 1.02 1.04 4.76
CA HIS A 121 0.79 0.87 3.33
C HIS A 121 2.07 0.80 2.48
N GLY A 122 3.24 0.59 3.10
CA GLY A 122 4.51 0.36 2.40
C GLY A 122 5.42 -0.53 3.23
N GLY A 123 6.11 -1.49 2.60
CA GLY A 123 6.92 -2.50 3.31
C GLY A 123 8.43 -2.23 3.36
N GLY A 124 9.04 -1.64 2.34
CA GLY A 124 10.51 -1.62 2.27
C GLY A 124 11.22 -0.50 3.02
N ALA A 125 10.55 0.31 3.85
CA ALA A 125 11.17 1.44 4.57
C ALA A 125 12.15 2.29 3.74
N TYR A 126 11.83 2.55 2.47
CA TYR A 126 12.75 3.26 1.57
C TYR A 126 12.77 4.77 1.82
N LYS A 127 11.59 5.35 2.09
CA LYS A 127 11.39 6.80 2.18
C LYS A 127 11.04 7.22 3.58
N GLN A 128 11.55 8.38 3.99
CA GLN A 128 11.26 8.94 5.29
C GLN A 128 9.77 9.26 5.45
N VAL A 129 9.21 8.86 6.58
CA VAL A 129 7.81 9.09 6.94
C VAL A 129 7.72 9.62 8.37
N GLY A 130 6.51 10.03 8.78
CA GLY A 130 6.28 10.44 10.16
C GLY A 130 7.21 11.56 10.60
N SER A 131 7.84 11.40 11.77
CA SER A 131 8.78 12.36 12.35
C SER A 131 10.17 12.38 11.73
N SER A 132 10.46 11.47 10.81
CA SER A 132 11.72 11.51 10.07
C SER A 132 11.67 12.40 8.85
N LYS A 133 10.50 12.87 8.41
CA LYS A 133 10.42 13.89 7.36
C LYS A 133 11.02 15.21 7.82
N ALA A 134 11.62 15.94 6.87
CA ALA A 134 12.21 17.26 7.11
C ALA A 134 11.21 18.26 7.72
N THR A 135 9.94 18.17 7.33
CA THR A 135 8.87 19.04 7.85
C THR A 135 7.69 18.24 8.37
N GLN A 136 7.12 18.70 9.49
CA GLN A 136 5.88 18.19 10.06
C GLN A 136 4.97 19.32 10.47
N THR A 137 3.70 19.19 10.13
CA THR A 137 2.63 20.08 10.60
C THR A 137 2.33 19.83 12.08
N ILE A 138 1.71 20.82 12.74
CA ILE A 138 1.32 20.69 14.16
C ILE A 138 0.24 19.60 14.29
N ALA A 139 -0.67 19.52 13.31
CA ALA A 139 -1.68 18.47 13.26
C ALA A 139 -1.07 17.05 13.17
N GLU A 140 0.05 16.86 12.46
CA GLU A 140 0.75 15.57 12.42
C GLU A 140 1.38 15.21 13.76
N LYS A 141 2.04 16.17 14.41
CA LYS A 141 2.60 15.97 15.76
C LYS A 141 1.51 15.61 16.78
N TYR A 142 0.35 16.25 16.69
CA TYR A 142 -0.78 15.95 17.55
C TYR A 142 -1.37 14.55 17.30
N ARG A 143 -1.55 14.15 16.03
CA ARG A 143 -1.98 12.79 15.68
C ARG A 143 -0.99 11.74 16.20
N GLN A 144 0.30 12.02 16.06
CA GLN A 144 1.37 11.17 16.59
C GLN A 144 1.25 11.01 18.10
N TYR A 145 1.09 12.11 18.84
CA TYR A 145 0.89 12.10 20.28
C TYR A 145 -0.33 11.26 20.72
N ILE A 146 -1.46 11.35 20.00
CA ILE A 146 -2.63 10.51 20.29
C ILE A 146 -2.35 9.03 20.00
N ALA A 147 -1.70 8.73 18.88
CA ALA A 147 -1.39 7.36 18.48
C ALA A 147 -0.55 6.64 19.55
N LEU A 148 0.40 7.34 20.20
CA LEU A 148 1.21 6.79 21.30
C LEU A 148 0.40 6.42 22.56
N LYS A 149 -0.80 6.98 22.72
CA LYS A 149 -1.71 6.72 23.86
C LYS A 149 -2.84 5.77 23.50
N THR A 150 -2.80 5.21 22.30
CA THR A 150 -3.85 4.36 21.74
C THR A 150 -3.32 2.93 21.66
N PRO A 151 -4.13 1.88 21.93
CA PRO A 151 -3.69 0.47 21.88
C PRO A 151 -3.54 0.00 20.43
N VAL A 152 -2.54 0.55 19.74
CA VAL A 152 -2.22 0.23 18.35
C VAL A 152 -1.22 -0.92 18.29
N THR A 153 -1.48 -1.87 17.42
CA THR A 153 -0.54 -2.88 16.96
C THR A 153 -0.16 -2.57 15.52
N TYR A 154 1.12 -2.37 15.24
CA TYR A 154 1.59 -2.17 13.87
C TYR A 154 1.99 -3.50 13.24
N LEU A 155 1.73 -3.67 11.95
CA LEU A 155 2.39 -4.73 11.18
C LEU A 155 3.77 -4.26 10.75
N SER A 156 4.69 -5.22 10.66
CA SER A 156 6.03 -5.01 10.16
C SER A 156 6.38 -6.00 9.06
N SER A 157 6.94 -5.47 7.98
CA SER A 157 7.45 -6.20 6.82
C SER A 157 8.89 -6.69 7.00
N SER A 158 9.69 -6.01 7.81
CA SER A 158 11.10 -6.33 7.98
C SER A 158 11.69 -5.73 9.26
N LYS A 159 12.87 -6.18 9.67
CA LYS A 159 13.60 -5.58 10.79
C LYS A 159 13.90 -4.09 10.55
N ILE A 160 14.41 -3.73 9.38
CA ILE A 160 14.69 -2.33 9.03
C ILE A 160 13.41 -1.48 9.05
N PHE A 161 12.27 -2.02 8.61
CA PHE A 161 10.99 -1.31 8.71
C PHE A 161 10.55 -1.09 10.16
N THR A 162 10.75 -2.09 11.01
CA THR A 162 10.52 -2.00 12.46
C THR A 162 11.32 -0.85 13.07
N ASP A 163 12.62 -0.82 12.81
CA ASP A 163 13.54 0.13 13.44
C ASP A 163 13.34 1.55 12.90
N LEU A 164 13.33 1.71 11.57
CA LEU A 164 13.34 3.03 10.94
C LEU A 164 11.95 3.65 10.82
N THR A 165 10.91 2.86 10.54
CA THR A 165 9.56 3.39 10.37
C THR A 165 8.77 3.36 11.67
N ILE A 166 8.69 2.22 12.34
CA ILE A 166 7.81 2.07 13.52
C ILE A 166 8.43 2.72 14.77
N HIS A 167 9.65 2.33 15.14
CA HIS A 167 10.32 2.88 16.33
C HIS A 167 10.77 4.32 16.11
N ARG A 168 11.58 4.59 15.09
CA ARG A 168 12.16 5.93 14.90
C ARG A 168 11.13 6.97 14.48
N SER A 169 10.27 6.67 13.51
CA SER A 169 9.40 7.70 12.91
C SER A 169 7.99 7.75 13.44
N PHE A 170 7.46 6.61 13.91
CA PHE A 170 6.18 6.58 14.60
C PHE A 170 6.35 6.58 16.12
N HIS A 171 7.57 6.61 16.65
CA HIS A 171 7.86 6.63 18.09
C HIS A 171 7.15 5.50 18.86
N HIS A 172 6.80 4.42 18.16
CA HIS A 172 5.95 3.36 18.70
C HIS A 172 6.81 2.25 19.27
N ASN A 173 6.72 2.03 20.57
CA ASN A 173 7.38 0.95 21.29
C ASN A 173 6.38 -0.09 21.84
N GLY A 174 5.12 -0.02 21.40
CA GLY A 174 4.09 -0.97 21.79
C GLY A 174 4.15 -2.25 20.96
N MET A 175 3.03 -2.97 20.88
CA MET A 175 2.94 -4.24 20.14
C MET A 175 3.24 -4.05 18.65
N ILE A 176 4.05 -4.93 18.08
CA ILE A 176 4.39 -5.00 16.65
C ILE A 176 4.25 -6.46 16.21
N LEU A 177 3.57 -6.68 15.09
CA LEU A 177 3.41 -7.99 14.47
C LEU A 177 4.36 -8.12 13.27
N ASN A 178 5.48 -8.82 13.48
CA ASN A 178 6.52 -9.08 12.49
C ASN A 178 6.10 -10.22 11.55
N CYS A 179 5.20 -9.94 10.61
CA CYS A 179 4.54 -10.98 9.80
C CYS A 179 4.60 -10.76 8.30
N GLY A 180 5.19 -9.66 7.82
CA GLY A 180 5.08 -9.26 6.42
C GLY A 180 3.89 -8.34 6.18
N MET A 181 3.52 -8.21 4.91
CA MET A 181 2.38 -7.40 4.47
C MET A 181 1.28 -8.32 3.92
N PRO A 182 0.06 -8.34 4.51
CA PRO A 182 -1.06 -9.15 4.02
C PRO A 182 -1.35 -9.01 2.52
N ARG A 183 -1.11 -7.83 1.93
CA ARG A 183 -1.27 -7.60 0.49
C ARG A 183 -0.25 -8.36 -0.37
N ASN A 184 0.90 -8.72 0.20
CA ASN A 184 1.96 -9.45 -0.49
C ASN A 184 1.71 -10.96 -0.51
N ASP A 185 0.78 -11.48 0.31
CA ASP A 185 0.39 -12.91 0.29
C ASP A 185 0.05 -13.42 -1.12
N LEU A 186 -0.53 -12.56 -1.96
CA LEU A 186 -0.84 -12.89 -3.34
C LEU A 186 0.41 -13.17 -4.18
N LEU A 187 1.50 -12.43 -3.95
CA LEU A 187 2.71 -12.44 -4.76
C LEU A 187 3.53 -13.73 -4.53
N PHE A 188 3.31 -14.42 -3.41
CA PHE A 188 3.90 -15.73 -3.13
C PHE A 188 3.15 -16.90 -3.79
N GLN A 189 1.97 -16.66 -4.36
CA GLN A 189 1.19 -17.70 -5.04
C GLN A 189 1.73 -17.92 -6.46
N LYS A 190 2.32 -19.08 -6.75
CA LYS A 190 2.81 -19.37 -8.10
C LYS A 190 1.66 -19.77 -9.04
N GLY A 191 1.68 -19.24 -10.26
CA GLY A 191 0.94 -19.82 -11.40
C GLY A 191 -0.58 -19.69 -11.37
N ASN A 192 -1.14 -18.55 -10.94
CA ASN A 192 -2.58 -18.28 -11.08
C ASN A 192 -2.86 -17.45 -12.35
N PRO A 193 -3.10 -18.07 -13.52
CA PRO A 193 -3.28 -17.35 -14.78
C PRO A 193 -4.52 -16.44 -14.77
N ARG A 194 -5.52 -16.76 -13.93
CA ARG A 194 -6.81 -16.04 -13.87
C ARG A 194 -6.67 -14.55 -13.57
N ILE A 195 -5.61 -14.14 -12.88
CA ILE A 195 -5.38 -12.72 -12.55
C ILE A 195 -4.94 -11.95 -13.79
N LYS A 196 -3.97 -12.50 -14.53
CA LYS A 196 -3.54 -11.93 -15.81
C LYS A 196 -4.69 -11.94 -16.81
N GLU A 197 -5.39 -13.07 -16.92
CA GLU A 197 -6.56 -13.21 -17.81
C GLU A 197 -7.62 -12.15 -17.55
N LYS A 198 -7.97 -11.91 -16.27
CA LYS A 198 -8.92 -10.88 -15.85
C LYS A 198 -8.48 -9.47 -16.25
N ILE A 199 -7.19 -9.13 -16.08
CA ILE A 199 -6.65 -7.83 -16.46
C ILE A 199 -6.65 -7.68 -17.99
N CYS A 200 -6.15 -8.69 -18.70
CA CYS A 200 -6.11 -8.68 -20.16
C CYS A 200 -7.52 -8.58 -20.76
N GLN A 201 -8.50 -9.32 -20.23
CA GLN A 201 -9.90 -9.24 -20.67
C GLN A 201 -10.49 -7.85 -20.41
N LYS A 202 -10.26 -7.28 -19.23
CA LYS A 202 -10.79 -5.95 -18.87
C LYS A 202 -10.25 -4.84 -19.79
N TYR A 203 -8.98 -4.94 -20.18
CA TYR A 203 -8.30 -3.92 -20.97
C TYR A 203 -8.17 -4.26 -22.46
N GLN A 204 -8.75 -5.39 -22.90
CA GLN A 204 -8.70 -5.89 -24.28
C GLN A 204 -7.26 -6.11 -24.77
N ILE A 205 -6.42 -6.67 -23.90
CA ILE A 205 -5.03 -7.02 -24.19
C ILE A 205 -4.98 -8.47 -24.69
N PRO A 206 -4.27 -8.78 -25.79
CA PRO A 206 -4.02 -10.16 -26.19
C PRO A 206 -3.37 -10.96 -25.05
N GLN A 207 -3.85 -12.18 -24.80
CA GLN A 207 -3.39 -12.98 -23.64
C GLN A 207 -1.90 -13.33 -23.71
N ASP A 208 -1.38 -13.49 -24.92
CA ASP A 208 0.02 -13.84 -25.19
C ASP A 208 0.97 -12.66 -25.02
N ASN A 209 0.45 -11.43 -24.87
CA ASN A 209 1.29 -10.26 -24.63
C ASN A 209 1.92 -10.33 -23.23
N ARG A 210 3.16 -9.88 -23.17
CA ARG A 210 3.86 -9.56 -21.92
C ARG A 210 3.46 -8.18 -21.44
N LEU A 211 3.42 -8.02 -20.12
CA LEU A 211 2.92 -6.79 -19.50
C LEU A 211 4.06 -6.05 -18.80
N LEU A 212 4.36 -4.85 -19.28
CA LEU A 212 5.16 -3.87 -18.54
C LEU A 212 4.21 -3.01 -17.72
N LEU A 213 4.37 -2.96 -16.40
CA LEU A 213 3.70 -1.95 -15.56
C LEU A 213 4.64 -0.80 -15.28
N TYR A 214 4.20 0.40 -15.59
CA TYR A 214 4.81 1.64 -15.15
C TYR A 214 3.98 2.29 -14.05
N ALA A 215 4.57 2.49 -12.86
CA ALA A 215 3.86 2.97 -11.67
C ALA A 215 4.67 4.02 -10.88
N PRO A 216 4.89 5.22 -11.46
CA PRO A 216 5.69 6.26 -10.80
C PRO A 216 4.97 6.87 -9.59
N THR A 217 5.74 7.43 -8.66
CA THR A 217 5.17 8.14 -7.52
C THR A 217 4.68 9.55 -7.89
N TYR A 218 3.60 9.98 -7.26
CA TYR A 218 3.02 11.30 -7.48
C TYR A 218 3.94 12.44 -7.02
N ARG A 219 3.93 13.54 -7.77
CA ARG A 219 4.55 14.83 -7.48
C ARG A 219 3.50 15.89 -7.73
N GLU A 220 3.37 16.84 -6.80
CA GLU A 220 2.50 17.99 -7.01
C GLU A 220 3.04 18.95 -8.08
N SER A 221 4.36 19.01 -8.24
CA SER A 221 5.04 19.87 -9.21
C SER A 221 4.99 19.36 -10.65
N ARG A 222 4.75 18.06 -10.87
CA ARG A 222 4.82 17.44 -12.19
C ARG A 222 3.51 17.47 -12.94
N LYS A 223 3.61 17.76 -14.23
CA LYS A 223 2.55 17.60 -15.23
C LYS A 223 2.56 16.17 -15.77
N PRO A 224 1.47 15.71 -16.41
CA PRO A 224 1.42 14.41 -17.09
C PRO A 224 2.62 14.12 -18.00
N SER A 225 3.05 15.08 -18.82
CA SER A 225 4.21 14.94 -19.73
C SER A 225 5.48 14.49 -19.01
N ASP A 226 5.67 14.90 -17.76
CA ASP A 226 6.92 14.69 -16.99
C ASP A 226 7.04 13.26 -16.47
N TYR A 227 5.97 12.46 -16.64
CA TYR A 227 5.96 11.03 -16.36
C TYR A 227 6.14 10.18 -17.60
N SER A 228 6.10 10.77 -18.79
CA SER A 228 6.26 10.01 -20.03
C SER A 228 7.71 9.52 -20.19
N PHE A 229 7.85 8.35 -20.78
CA PHE A 229 9.11 7.84 -21.32
C PHE A 229 8.83 7.30 -22.73
N ASP A 230 9.87 7.00 -23.50
CA ASP A 230 9.74 6.52 -24.89
C ASP A 230 9.16 5.09 -24.94
N THR A 231 7.82 4.99 -24.89
CA THR A 231 7.09 3.73 -24.76
C THR A 231 7.32 2.79 -25.94
N ALA A 232 7.46 3.33 -27.15
CA ALA A 232 7.75 2.56 -28.35
C ALA A 232 9.15 1.94 -28.25
N ARG A 233 10.17 2.75 -27.99
CA ARG A 233 11.56 2.25 -27.89
C ARG A 233 11.75 1.30 -26.71
N ILE A 234 11.08 1.54 -25.58
CA ILE A 234 11.11 0.62 -24.43
C ILE A 234 10.45 -0.71 -24.79
N SER A 235 9.33 -0.72 -25.49
CA SER A 235 8.68 -1.96 -25.95
C SER A 235 9.58 -2.76 -26.89
N ASP A 236 10.28 -2.09 -27.80
CA ASP A 236 11.26 -2.72 -28.70
C ASP A 236 12.43 -3.33 -27.93
N VAL A 237 12.98 -2.59 -26.97
CA VAL A 237 14.10 -3.03 -26.15
C VAL A 237 13.72 -4.19 -25.24
N LEU A 238 12.52 -4.17 -24.65
CA LEU A 238 11.98 -5.30 -23.90
C LEU A 238 11.79 -6.53 -24.79
N SER A 239 11.26 -6.35 -26.00
CA SER A 239 11.11 -7.43 -26.98
C SER A 239 12.47 -8.03 -27.36
N LYS A 240 13.48 -7.19 -27.60
CA LYS A 240 14.86 -7.63 -27.89
C LYS A 240 15.49 -8.39 -26.73
N ARG A 241 15.33 -7.90 -25.49
CA ARG A 241 15.98 -8.49 -24.30
C ARG A 241 15.27 -9.76 -23.81
N PHE A 242 13.94 -9.73 -23.76
CA PHE A 242 13.14 -10.73 -23.06
C PHE A 242 12.23 -11.55 -23.98
N GLY A 243 12.12 -11.18 -25.26
CA GLY A 243 11.22 -11.79 -26.23
C GLY A 243 9.74 -11.42 -26.04
N GLY A 244 8.92 -11.83 -26.99
CA GLY A 244 7.46 -11.63 -26.98
C GLY A 244 7.02 -10.22 -27.35
N THR A 245 5.69 -10.04 -27.47
CA THR A 245 5.05 -8.75 -27.72
C THR A 245 4.67 -8.09 -26.41
N TRP A 246 4.96 -6.81 -26.26
CA TRP A 246 4.77 -6.09 -25.01
C TRP A 246 3.58 -5.14 -25.04
N THR A 247 2.89 -5.03 -23.91
CA THR A 247 1.87 -4.00 -23.67
C THR A 247 2.26 -3.21 -22.43
N VAL A 248 2.33 -1.89 -22.58
CA VAL A 248 2.70 -0.98 -21.50
C VAL A 248 1.45 -0.52 -20.75
N LEU A 249 1.45 -0.70 -19.44
CA LEU A 249 0.37 -0.34 -18.54
C LEU A 249 0.80 0.85 -17.68
N PHE A 250 0.04 1.94 -17.68
CA PHE A 250 0.30 3.12 -16.87
C PHE A 250 -0.59 3.15 -15.63
N ARG A 251 0.04 3.11 -14.45
CA ARG A 251 -0.61 3.21 -13.15
C ARG A 251 -0.25 4.53 -12.49
N MET A 252 -0.99 5.57 -12.86
CA MET A 252 -0.78 6.93 -12.36
C MET A 252 -1.64 7.21 -11.13
N HIS A 253 -1.27 8.27 -10.40
CA HIS A 253 -2.09 8.77 -9.31
C HIS A 253 -3.36 9.44 -9.85
N TYR A 254 -4.49 9.31 -9.15
CA TYR A 254 -5.80 9.76 -9.64
C TYR A 254 -5.85 11.26 -10.00
N TYR A 255 -5.05 12.12 -9.36
CA TYR A 255 -4.97 13.56 -9.68
C TYR A 255 -4.46 13.87 -11.10
N ILE A 256 -3.64 12.98 -11.66
CA ILE A 256 -3.07 13.13 -13.00
C ILE A 256 -3.64 12.11 -13.98
N ALA A 257 -4.18 10.99 -13.50
CA ALA A 257 -4.72 9.92 -14.33
C ALA A 257 -5.82 10.39 -15.29
N GLU A 258 -6.69 11.31 -14.88
CA GLU A 258 -7.75 11.89 -15.72
C GLU A 258 -7.18 12.76 -16.85
N GLN A 259 -5.99 13.34 -16.68
CA GLN A 259 -5.30 14.11 -17.71
C GLN A 259 -4.61 13.20 -18.75
N PHE A 260 -4.47 11.91 -18.43
CA PHE A 260 -4.09 10.84 -19.34
C PHE A 260 -5.31 10.02 -19.81
N ALA A 261 -6.53 10.56 -19.72
CA ALA A 261 -7.73 9.84 -20.12
C ALA A 261 -7.79 9.70 -21.65
N GLY A 262 -7.18 8.63 -22.15
CA GLY A 262 -7.19 8.17 -23.53
C GLY A 262 -6.31 6.93 -23.66
N LYS A 263 -6.69 5.96 -24.50
CA LYS A 263 -5.71 4.99 -25.01
C LYS A 263 -4.77 5.79 -25.91
N SER A 264 -3.54 6.06 -25.48
CA SER A 264 -2.50 6.34 -26.47
C SER A 264 -2.29 5.06 -27.27
N ALA A 265 -1.88 5.15 -28.53
CA ALA A 265 -1.53 3.96 -29.32
C ALA A 265 -0.47 3.10 -28.60
N ASP A 266 0.34 3.72 -27.75
CA ASP A 266 1.55 3.11 -27.19
C ASP A 266 1.42 2.64 -25.73
N TYR A 267 0.30 2.91 -25.04
CA TYR A 267 0.08 2.43 -23.66
C TYR A 267 -1.40 2.37 -23.24
N ILE A 268 -1.68 1.59 -22.19
CA ILE A 268 -3.01 1.45 -21.58
C ILE A 268 -3.01 2.05 -20.17
N ASN A 269 -3.89 3.01 -19.92
CA ASN A 269 -4.10 3.58 -18.59
C ASN A 269 -4.88 2.59 -17.69
N VAL A 270 -4.21 2.09 -16.65
CA VAL A 270 -4.77 1.16 -15.65
C VAL A 270 -4.95 1.80 -14.27
N SER A 271 -4.94 3.14 -14.18
CA SER A 271 -4.98 3.89 -12.91
C SER A 271 -6.25 3.66 -12.10
N GLU A 272 -7.37 3.34 -12.76
CA GLU A 272 -8.66 3.02 -12.12
C GLU A 272 -8.80 1.54 -11.71
N TYR A 273 -7.80 0.69 -12.02
CA TYR A 273 -7.85 -0.69 -11.56
C TYR A 273 -7.81 -0.74 -10.02
N PRO A 274 -8.68 -1.48 -9.32
CA PRO A 274 -8.81 -1.32 -7.87
C PRO A 274 -7.62 -1.89 -7.07
N ASP A 275 -6.93 -2.91 -7.58
CA ASP A 275 -5.91 -3.63 -6.83
C ASP A 275 -4.53 -3.58 -7.50
N MET A 276 -3.61 -2.88 -6.84
CA MET A 276 -2.20 -2.81 -7.26
C MET A 276 -1.52 -4.18 -7.24
N GLN A 277 -1.87 -5.06 -6.31
CA GLN A 277 -1.17 -6.35 -6.18
C GLN A 277 -1.54 -7.30 -7.31
N GLU A 278 -2.76 -7.21 -7.83
CA GLU A 278 -3.17 -7.96 -9.03
C GLU A 278 -2.42 -7.45 -10.28
N LEU A 279 -2.19 -6.13 -10.40
CA LEU A 279 -1.38 -5.56 -11.47
C LEU A 279 0.08 -6.03 -11.37
N LEU A 280 0.70 -5.90 -10.19
CA LEU A 280 2.05 -6.41 -9.92
C LEU A 280 2.16 -7.90 -10.23
N TYR A 281 1.17 -8.69 -9.83
CA TYR A 281 1.15 -10.14 -10.09
C TYR A 281 1.10 -10.49 -11.58
N ALA A 282 0.32 -9.72 -12.36
CA ALA A 282 0.15 -9.95 -13.79
C ALA A 282 1.34 -9.44 -14.64
N SER A 283 2.11 -8.49 -14.12
CA SER A 283 3.20 -7.86 -14.84
C SER A 283 4.47 -8.69 -14.90
N ASP A 284 5.08 -8.72 -16.08
CA ASP A 284 6.36 -9.38 -16.33
C ASP A 284 7.54 -8.45 -15.97
N VAL A 285 7.36 -7.14 -16.13
CA VAL A 285 8.33 -6.11 -15.74
C VAL A 285 7.64 -4.98 -15.00
N LEU A 286 8.32 -4.43 -13.98
CA LEU A 286 7.94 -3.19 -13.31
C LEU A 286 8.95 -2.09 -13.63
N ILE A 287 8.47 -0.95 -14.10
CA ILE A 287 9.22 0.31 -14.07
C ILE A 287 8.54 1.22 -13.06
N THR A 288 9.31 1.79 -12.16
CA THR A 288 8.81 2.68 -11.11
C THR A 288 9.95 3.61 -10.70
N ASP A 289 9.72 4.50 -9.76
CA ASP A 289 10.75 5.33 -9.13
C ASP A 289 10.89 4.90 -7.66
N TYR A 290 10.81 5.83 -6.73
CA TYR A 290 10.87 5.67 -5.28
C TYR A 290 9.62 5.03 -4.64
N SER A 291 8.82 4.27 -5.39
CA SER A 291 7.60 3.66 -4.88
C SER A 291 7.90 2.54 -3.89
N SER A 292 7.10 2.41 -2.82
CA SER A 292 7.18 1.25 -1.94
C SER A 292 6.81 -0.06 -2.65
N SER A 293 6.22 -0.02 -3.85
CA SER A 293 5.89 -1.21 -4.63
C SER A 293 7.12 -2.00 -5.06
N ILE A 294 8.32 -1.41 -5.05
CA ILE A 294 9.56 -2.15 -5.32
C ILE A 294 9.81 -3.23 -4.26
N TRP A 295 9.44 -2.99 -2.99
CA TRP A 295 9.46 -4.03 -1.95
C TRP A 295 8.52 -5.16 -2.31
N ASP A 296 7.27 -4.83 -2.62
CA ASP A 296 6.25 -5.83 -2.91
C ASP A 296 6.64 -6.67 -4.14
N TYR A 297 7.05 -6.02 -5.23
CA TYR A 297 7.39 -6.68 -6.49
C TYR A 297 8.69 -7.49 -6.42
N SER A 298 9.61 -7.15 -5.51
CA SER A 298 10.84 -7.92 -5.33
C SER A 298 10.61 -9.39 -4.97
N PHE A 299 9.47 -9.72 -4.35
CA PHE A 299 9.12 -11.12 -4.04
C PHE A 299 8.64 -11.93 -5.25
N MET A 300 8.36 -11.26 -6.38
CA MET A 300 8.07 -11.95 -7.64
C MET A 300 9.34 -12.49 -8.32
N GLY A 301 10.52 -11.96 -7.95
CA GLY A 301 11.78 -12.28 -8.63
C GLY A 301 11.79 -11.87 -10.10
N ARG A 302 10.99 -10.88 -10.51
CA ARG A 302 10.86 -10.42 -11.90
C ARG A 302 11.59 -9.09 -12.09
N PRO A 303 12.05 -8.76 -13.32
CA PRO A 303 12.82 -7.55 -13.57
C PRO A 303 12.09 -6.27 -13.13
N CYS A 304 12.79 -5.44 -12.37
CA CYS A 304 12.31 -4.15 -11.90
C CYS A 304 13.38 -3.06 -12.09
N PHE A 305 12.99 -1.94 -12.68
CA PHE A 305 13.87 -0.83 -13.02
C PHE A 305 13.40 0.46 -12.35
N LEU A 306 14.34 1.26 -11.84
CA LEU A 306 14.05 2.57 -11.28
C LEU A 306 14.26 3.64 -12.35
N TYR A 307 13.20 4.41 -12.64
CA TYR A 307 13.20 5.56 -13.52
C TYR A 307 12.99 6.83 -12.70
N ALA A 308 14.12 7.39 -12.25
CA ALA A 308 14.25 8.36 -11.18
C ALA A 308 14.78 9.70 -11.72
N THR A 309 14.02 10.33 -12.62
CA THR A 309 14.45 11.54 -13.36
C THR A 309 14.60 12.80 -12.49
N ASP A 310 14.09 12.79 -11.26
CA ASP A 310 14.18 13.88 -10.27
C ASP A 310 14.92 13.48 -8.98
N LEU A 311 15.85 12.53 -9.03
CA LEU A 311 16.49 11.98 -7.82
C LEU A 311 17.05 13.04 -6.87
N THR A 312 17.80 14.00 -7.40
CA THR A 312 18.41 15.06 -6.60
C THR A 312 17.35 15.92 -5.88
N GLU A 313 16.28 16.31 -6.57
CA GLU A 313 15.20 17.11 -5.98
C GLU A 313 14.38 16.28 -4.97
N TYR A 314 14.16 14.99 -5.27
CA TYR A 314 13.36 14.12 -4.43
C TYR A 314 14.04 13.81 -3.10
N ASP A 315 15.35 13.55 -3.12
CA ASP A 315 16.10 13.25 -1.88
C ASP A 315 16.12 14.45 -0.93
N LEU A 316 16.32 15.66 -1.47
CA LEU A 316 16.30 16.91 -0.70
C LEU A 316 14.94 17.17 -0.02
N THR A 317 13.84 16.76 -0.65
CA THR A 317 12.48 17.11 -0.20
C THR A 317 11.79 16.01 0.60
N GLN A 318 11.94 14.75 0.22
CA GLN A 318 11.29 13.61 0.89
C GLN A 318 12.24 12.83 1.80
N GLY A 319 13.52 12.71 1.40
CA GLY A 319 14.54 11.94 2.09
C GLY A 319 14.34 10.42 2.03
N PHE A 320 15.45 9.69 1.96
CA PHE A 320 15.48 8.24 2.11
C PHE A 320 15.96 7.80 3.49
N TYR A 321 15.52 6.63 3.93
CA TYR A 321 16.12 5.98 5.11
C TYR A 321 17.39 5.21 4.74
N THR A 322 17.44 4.70 3.51
CA THR A 322 18.50 3.89 2.94
C THR A 322 18.88 4.46 1.59
N ASP A 323 20.17 4.47 1.27
CA ASP A 323 20.65 4.97 -0.01
C ASP A 323 20.04 4.20 -1.20
N ILE A 324 19.42 4.91 -2.15
CA ILE A 324 18.81 4.34 -3.35
C ILE A 324 19.82 3.55 -4.20
N HIS A 325 21.10 3.93 -4.19
CA HIS A 325 22.14 3.24 -4.93
C HIS A 325 22.46 1.85 -4.37
N THR A 326 22.02 1.57 -3.13
CA THR A 326 22.16 0.24 -2.49
C THR A 326 20.99 -0.69 -2.80
N TRP A 327 19.91 -0.19 -3.39
CA TRP A 327 18.74 -1.01 -3.72
C TRP A 327 19.07 -1.97 -4.87
N PRO A 328 18.41 -3.14 -4.92
CA PRO A 328 18.77 -4.19 -5.89
C PRO A 328 18.29 -3.89 -7.32
N PHE A 329 17.76 -2.69 -7.59
CA PHE A 329 17.11 -2.33 -8.84
C PHE A 329 17.99 -1.37 -9.64
N ALA A 330 18.11 -1.59 -10.95
CA ALA A 330 18.90 -0.72 -11.81
C ALA A 330 18.30 0.69 -11.88
N LEU A 331 19.11 1.70 -11.55
CA LEU A 331 18.71 3.10 -11.46
C LEU A 331 18.99 3.82 -12.77
N SER A 332 18.01 4.58 -13.25
CA SER A 332 18.08 5.35 -14.49
C SER A 332 17.52 6.75 -14.26
N GLN A 333 18.23 7.79 -14.68
CA GLN A 333 17.79 9.19 -14.60
C GLN A 333 17.30 9.74 -15.95
N ASN A 334 17.45 8.98 -17.03
CA ASN A 334 16.97 9.34 -18.37
C ASN A 334 16.65 8.09 -19.21
N ASN A 335 16.05 8.29 -20.39
CA ASN A 335 15.63 7.20 -21.29
C ASN A 335 16.81 6.33 -21.76
N GLN A 336 17.98 6.93 -22.00
CA GLN A 336 19.13 6.21 -22.53
C GLN A 336 19.67 5.22 -21.48
N GLU A 337 19.83 5.66 -20.23
CA GLU A 337 20.20 4.80 -19.11
C GLU A 337 19.18 3.68 -18.86
N LEU A 338 17.88 3.99 -18.97
CA LEU A 338 16.82 2.98 -18.80
C LEU A 338 16.92 1.88 -19.87
N ILE A 339 17.17 2.28 -21.12
CA ILE A 339 17.34 1.36 -22.24
C ILE A 339 18.58 0.50 -22.06
N GLU A 340 19.70 1.09 -21.67
CA GLU A 340 20.95 0.36 -21.40
C GLU A 340 20.77 -0.63 -20.25
N ASN A 341 20.11 -0.21 -19.16
CA ASN A 341 19.80 -1.08 -18.02
C ASN A 341 18.92 -2.27 -18.42
N ILE A 342 17.94 -2.08 -19.31
CA ILE A 342 17.11 -3.20 -19.80
C ILE A 342 17.94 -4.13 -20.69
N LEU A 343 18.69 -3.60 -21.66
CA LEU A 343 19.50 -4.42 -22.58
C LEU A 343 20.58 -5.23 -21.85
N ASN A 344 21.19 -4.65 -20.82
CA ASN A 344 22.26 -5.27 -20.04
C ASN A 344 21.75 -5.98 -18.78
N PHE A 345 20.43 -6.16 -18.62
CA PHE A 345 19.87 -6.80 -17.44
C PHE A 345 20.44 -8.22 -17.28
N ASP A 346 21.06 -8.50 -16.13
CA ASP A 346 21.55 -9.83 -15.76
C ASP A 346 20.62 -10.42 -14.71
N ASP A 347 19.90 -11.48 -15.10
CA ASP A 347 18.92 -12.12 -14.22
C ASP A 347 19.57 -12.79 -13.01
N HIS A 348 20.71 -13.46 -13.20
CA HIS A 348 21.39 -14.16 -12.11
C HIS A 348 21.91 -13.18 -11.06
N LEU A 349 22.56 -12.11 -11.51
CA LEU A 349 23.01 -11.04 -10.62
C LEU A 349 21.83 -10.36 -9.91
N TYR A 350 20.72 -10.13 -10.62
CA TYR A 350 19.54 -9.52 -10.04
C TYR A 350 18.91 -10.39 -8.94
N GLN A 351 18.74 -11.70 -9.17
CA GLN A 351 18.22 -12.61 -8.14
C GLN A 351 19.11 -12.62 -6.89
N GLN A 352 20.44 -12.63 -7.06
CA GLN A 352 21.37 -12.58 -5.93
C GLN A 352 21.20 -11.27 -5.14
N LYS A 353 21.16 -10.12 -5.82
CA LYS A 353 20.93 -8.82 -5.18
C LYS A 353 19.60 -8.76 -4.43
N LEU A 354 18.54 -9.35 -4.96
CA LEU A 354 17.24 -9.43 -4.28
C LEU A 354 17.34 -10.23 -2.97
N LEU A 355 17.98 -11.41 -3.00
CA LEU A 355 18.16 -12.26 -1.83
C LEU A 355 18.97 -11.55 -0.74
N ASP A 356 20.07 -10.90 -1.12
CA ASP A 356 20.91 -10.13 -0.21
C ASP A 356 20.10 -8.95 0.38
N HIS A 357 19.37 -8.21 -0.45
CA HIS A 357 18.51 -7.12 -0.01
C HIS A 357 17.43 -7.57 0.99
N HIS A 358 16.76 -8.70 0.74
CA HIS A 358 15.76 -9.25 1.66
C HIS A 358 16.37 -9.69 3.00
N LYS A 359 17.57 -10.27 2.95
CA LYS A 359 18.32 -10.68 4.14
C LYS A 359 18.78 -9.48 4.96
N ASP A 360 19.38 -8.48 4.31
CA ASP A 360 19.90 -7.28 4.94
C ASP A 360 18.78 -6.44 5.57
N PHE A 361 17.61 -6.41 4.93
CA PHE A 361 16.43 -5.75 5.51
C PHE A 361 15.83 -6.55 6.67
N GLY A 362 16.15 -7.85 6.80
CA GLY A 362 15.55 -8.78 7.74
C GLY A 362 14.07 -8.99 7.44
N SER A 363 13.74 -9.42 6.21
CA SER A 363 12.36 -9.62 5.75
C SER A 363 11.57 -10.60 6.62
N TYR A 364 10.31 -10.28 6.89
CA TYR A 364 9.32 -11.16 7.53
C TYR A 364 8.29 -11.72 6.53
N GLU A 365 8.45 -11.43 5.23
CA GLU A 365 7.50 -11.79 4.20
C GLU A 365 7.57 -13.29 3.90
N THR A 366 6.46 -13.99 4.10
CA THR A 366 6.35 -15.46 3.94
C THR A 366 5.15 -15.88 3.11
N GLY A 367 4.36 -14.93 2.61
CA GLY A 367 3.10 -15.19 1.93
C GLY A 367 1.95 -15.63 2.85
N THR A 368 2.10 -15.47 4.16
CA THR A 368 1.12 -15.93 5.17
C THR A 368 0.64 -14.84 6.13
N ALA A 369 0.93 -13.57 5.84
CA ALA A 369 0.72 -12.45 6.75
C ALA A 369 -0.75 -12.29 7.17
N SER A 370 -1.71 -12.50 6.24
CA SER A 370 -3.14 -12.45 6.54
C SER A 370 -3.56 -13.49 7.58
N SER A 371 -2.94 -14.68 7.54
CA SER A 371 -3.21 -15.75 8.50
C SER A 371 -2.66 -15.42 9.89
N GLN A 372 -1.44 -14.90 9.95
CA GLN A 372 -0.81 -14.49 11.21
C GLN A 372 -1.59 -13.34 11.89
N VAL A 373 -2.18 -12.43 11.10
CA VAL A 373 -3.08 -11.40 11.64
C VAL A 373 -4.35 -12.02 12.24
N LEU A 374 -4.96 -13.02 11.59
CA LEU A 374 -6.12 -13.70 12.15
C LEU A 374 -5.76 -14.43 13.45
N GLU A 375 -4.63 -15.14 13.50
CA GLU A 375 -4.17 -15.80 14.72
C GLU A 375 -3.94 -14.78 15.85
N TYR A 376 -3.33 -13.64 15.56
CA TYR A 376 -3.23 -12.55 16.52
C TYR A 376 -4.63 -12.11 17.01
N ILE A 377 -5.59 -11.87 16.12
CA ILE A 377 -6.97 -11.49 16.49
C ILE A 377 -7.61 -12.52 17.44
N LYS A 378 -7.44 -13.83 17.17
CA LYS A 378 -7.96 -14.89 18.04
C LYS A 378 -7.36 -14.85 19.44
N THR A 379 -6.07 -14.56 19.59
CA THR A 379 -5.42 -14.43 20.92
C THR A 379 -5.92 -13.24 21.74
N GLN A 380 -6.55 -12.26 21.08
CA GLN A 380 -7.05 -11.03 21.72
C GLN A 380 -8.58 -11.05 21.95
N SER A 381 -9.27 -12.09 21.47
CA SER A 381 -10.73 -12.18 21.43
C SER A 381 -11.35 -12.51 22.78
#